data_AF-A0A2D9B490-F1
#
_entry.id   AF-A0A2D9B490-F1
#
_cell.length_a   1.000
_cell.length_b   1.000
_cell.length_c   1.000
_cell.angle_alpha   90.00
_cell.angle_beta   90.00
_cell.angle_gamma   90.00
#
_symmetry.space_group_name_H-M   'P 1'
#
loop_
_entity.id
_entity.type
_entity.pdbx_description
1 polymer ?
#
loop_
_entity_poly.entity_id
_entity_poly.type
_entity_poly.pdbx_seq_one_letter_code
_entity_poly.pdbx_strand_id
1 'polypeptide(L)'
;MKKFYPTLLLTLILCLSFSKSYAQGPGSLFVDAGPDVTIDCATGGCADITATFLETFDTSGLTYTVNSIPYNPPFPFNGLANPLNPNIDDAWSPVDNLPFDFCFFGNLETQFQVGSNGVLRFDVNAGDTSNGWSFDVDLPSNTPDAIGEANVFTPVHDIDPSVSSSEEIGYEVLGTFPNRVLVVSYYEVPMYSSSCNNLLATQMAVFYEFSNVIEIYIQDKPSCPSWNSGNAAIGIQNDAGDTAYVPPGRNTSDSPWTATNEAWSFSPVGPPTYVFEWLDSSGTVIGTTPTINVCPTGSETYTARVTWTNTCNGETVTLTDDVVVTQSAPFTVDLGPDINTCETTPIVLDASADTPPGVTYEWFYNTVSQAPPSTAATTFTVLAPNSGTYSVEVIDPTDPTCIVNDSIDINFYTQPYIDSTPNDLFICDDGATPGLFDLTVNEPIIFGPQNPANFNVFYFDGTGTPIAIPNSYLITGTNETITVRIEDLSGNCFVETTFEINFSDAVAGFVGDYTLCDQDGTGDELIDLFTTFNITVLNGQPSSAFNISYHGSQADANSGMNPLPNPYNVIAPSQQIYIRFENAANTFCFDSTQNFTIFLDEPPVINDMPSPLVLCDVDNDGFADFDLTLADGDITLG
;
A
#
# COMPACT_ATOMS: atom_id res chain seq x y z
N MET A 1 -25.55 -24.75 -45.59
CA MET A 1 -24.86 -23.90 -44.59
C MET A 1 -25.09 -22.44 -44.96
N LYS A 2 -26.07 -21.78 -44.32
CA LYS A 2 -26.37 -20.35 -44.54
C LYS A 2 -25.47 -19.54 -43.59
N LYS A 3 -24.73 -18.57 -44.15
CA LYS A 3 -23.87 -17.63 -43.41
C LYS A 3 -24.75 -16.60 -42.69
N PHE A 4 -24.53 -16.45 -41.38
CA PHE A 4 -25.08 -15.37 -40.56
C PHE A 4 -24.12 -14.17 -40.60
N TYR A 5 -24.68 -12.97 -40.76
CA TYR A 5 -23.99 -11.69 -40.52
C TYR A 5 -24.31 -11.24 -39.08
N PRO A 6 -23.36 -10.68 -38.31
CA PRO A 6 -23.67 -10.12 -37.01
C PRO A 6 -24.20 -8.69 -37.16
N THR A 7 -25.32 -8.43 -36.51
CA THR A 7 -25.95 -7.12 -36.38
C THR A 7 -25.16 -6.27 -35.38
N LEU A 8 -24.77 -5.07 -35.79
CA LEU A 8 -24.14 -4.04 -34.97
C LEU A 8 -25.17 -3.50 -33.97
N LEU A 9 -24.98 -3.77 -32.68
CA LEU A 9 -25.83 -3.26 -31.59
C LEU A 9 -25.29 -1.88 -31.16
N LEU A 10 -25.90 -0.82 -31.70
CA LEU A 10 -25.63 0.56 -31.29
C LEU A 10 -26.26 0.78 -29.90
N THR A 11 -25.42 0.83 -28.87
CA THR A 11 -25.85 1.14 -27.49
C THR A 11 -25.94 2.66 -27.36
N LEU A 12 -27.17 3.19 -27.36
CA LEU A 12 -27.46 4.58 -27.06
C LEU A 12 -27.32 4.77 -25.54
N ILE A 13 -26.20 5.35 -25.10
CA ILE A 13 -26.01 5.78 -23.71
C ILE A 13 -26.90 6.99 -23.50
N LEU A 14 -28.03 6.77 -22.82
CA LEU A 14 -28.91 7.82 -22.34
C LEU A 14 -28.18 8.51 -21.16
N CYS A 15 -27.52 9.64 -21.42
CA CYS A 15 -27.09 10.54 -20.36
C CYS A 15 -28.34 11.04 -19.62
N LEU A 16 -28.67 10.39 -18.51
CA LEU A 16 -29.56 10.92 -17.48
C LEU A 16 -28.88 12.17 -16.90
N SER A 17 -29.19 13.32 -17.49
CA SER A 17 -29.02 14.60 -16.84
C SER A 17 -29.99 14.63 -15.66
N PHE A 18 -29.47 14.29 -14.47
CA PHE A 18 -30.14 14.66 -13.23
C PHE A 18 -30.21 16.19 -13.21
N SER A 19 -31.36 16.73 -13.60
CA SER A 19 -31.74 18.08 -13.24
C SER A 19 -31.85 18.08 -11.71
N LYS A 20 -30.78 18.50 -11.02
CA LYS A 20 -30.90 18.91 -9.63
C LYS A 20 -31.93 20.03 -9.63
N SER A 21 -33.14 19.74 -9.14
CA SER A 21 -34.12 20.78 -8.83
C SER A 21 -33.54 21.61 -7.70
N TYR A 22 -32.79 22.66 -8.03
CA TYR A 22 -32.40 23.67 -7.06
C TYR A 22 -33.70 24.31 -6.54
N ALA A 23 -33.87 24.36 -5.22
CA ALA A 23 -34.91 25.18 -4.61
C ALA A 23 -34.72 26.64 -5.08
N GLN A 24 -35.81 27.36 -5.37
CA GLN A 24 -35.74 28.71 -5.96
C GLN A 24 -35.44 29.84 -4.96
N GLY A 25 -35.36 29.52 -3.67
CA GLY A 25 -34.92 30.48 -2.66
C GLY A 25 -33.45 30.92 -2.87
N PRO A 26 -32.93 31.86 -2.06
CA PRO A 26 -31.52 32.27 -2.07
C PRO A 26 -30.55 31.09 -1.93
N GLY A 27 -31.05 29.91 -1.52
CA GLY A 27 -30.29 28.69 -1.35
C GLY A 27 -29.75 28.58 0.07
N SER A 28 -29.19 27.43 0.38
CA SER A 28 -28.38 27.26 1.57
C SER A 28 -27.07 28.03 1.41
N LEU A 29 -26.44 28.46 2.51
CA LEU A 29 -25.04 28.87 2.50
C LEU A 29 -24.21 27.78 1.80
N PHE A 30 -23.47 28.19 0.77
CA PHE A 30 -22.60 27.31 -0.01
C PHE A 30 -21.36 28.07 -0.45
N VAL A 31 -20.28 27.33 -0.68
CA VAL A 31 -19.09 27.76 -1.39
C VAL A 31 -18.72 26.65 -2.36
N ASP A 32 -18.36 27.02 -3.58
CA ASP A 32 -17.93 26.14 -4.66
C ASP A 32 -16.68 26.80 -5.27
N ALA A 33 -15.52 26.18 -5.11
CA ALA A 33 -14.22 26.65 -5.58
C ALA A 33 -14.07 26.50 -7.11
N GLY A 34 -15.03 25.86 -7.77
CA GLY A 34 -14.99 25.49 -9.18
C GLY A 34 -14.33 24.12 -9.41
N PRO A 35 -14.31 23.65 -10.67
CA PRO A 35 -13.67 22.39 -11.00
C PRO A 35 -12.14 22.48 -10.92
N ASP A 36 -11.49 21.34 -10.67
CA ASP A 36 -10.04 21.19 -10.79
C ASP A 36 -9.54 21.67 -12.16
N VAL A 37 -8.38 22.32 -12.16
CA VAL A 37 -7.78 22.95 -13.35
C VAL A 37 -6.47 22.25 -13.70
N THR A 38 -6.36 21.74 -14.92
CA THR A 38 -5.09 21.34 -15.50
C THR A 38 -4.56 22.45 -16.39
N ILE A 39 -3.35 22.93 -16.10
CA ILE A 39 -2.68 23.98 -16.86
C ILE A 39 -1.58 23.35 -17.70
N ASP A 40 -1.57 23.64 -18.99
CA ASP A 40 -0.41 23.34 -19.83
C ASP A 40 0.72 24.30 -19.46
N CYS A 41 1.87 23.76 -19.04
CA CYS A 41 3.04 24.58 -18.74
C CYS A 41 3.33 25.56 -19.89
N ALA A 42 3.16 25.14 -21.16
CA ALA A 42 3.43 25.91 -22.37
C ALA A 42 2.57 27.20 -22.53
N THR A 43 1.58 27.42 -21.67
CA THR A 43 0.77 28.65 -21.62
C THR A 43 1.20 29.64 -20.53
N GLY A 44 2.34 29.40 -19.88
CA GLY A 44 2.91 30.24 -18.82
C GLY A 44 2.59 29.75 -17.39
N GLY A 45 2.04 28.53 -17.26
CA GLY A 45 1.88 27.85 -15.97
C GLY A 45 0.88 28.47 -14.99
N CYS A 46 0.06 29.44 -15.42
CA CYS A 46 -0.92 30.13 -14.59
C CYS A 46 -2.35 29.92 -15.10
N ALA A 47 -3.33 29.91 -14.19
CA ALA A 47 -4.75 29.90 -14.53
C ALA A 47 -5.58 30.73 -13.57
N ASP A 48 -6.70 31.22 -14.08
CA ASP A 48 -7.73 31.84 -13.25
C ASP A 48 -8.57 30.74 -12.59
N ILE A 49 -8.61 30.72 -11.26
CA ILE A 49 -9.58 29.95 -10.49
C ILE A 49 -10.70 30.90 -10.03
N THR A 50 -11.94 30.45 -10.06
CA THR A 50 -13.12 31.26 -9.74
C THR A 50 -14.06 30.49 -8.84
N ALA A 51 -14.30 31.03 -7.65
CA ALA A 51 -15.29 30.49 -6.73
C ALA A 51 -16.66 31.16 -6.91
N THR A 52 -17.71 30.42 -6.58
CA THR A 52 -19.07 30.94 -6.42
C THR A 52 -19.59 30.59 -5.02
N PHE A 53 -20.40 31.47 -4.44
CA PHE A 53 -20.95 31.28 -3.11
C PHE A 53 -22.21 32.12 -2.94
N LEU A 54 -22.99 31.86 -1.89
CA LEU A 54 -24.16 32.68 -1.58
C LEU A 54 -23.74 34.03 -0.98
N GLU A 55 -24.01 35.11 -1.69
CA GLU A 55 -23.82 36.47 -1.17
C GLU A 55 -24.99 36.88 -0.28
N THR A 56 -24.67 37.38 0.91
CA THR A 56 -25.65 37.89 1.88
C THR A 56 -25.35 39.35 2.22
N PHE A 57 -26.39 40.11 2.54
CA PHE A 57 -26.29 41.54 2.76
C PHE A 57 -27.01 41.97 4.04
N ASP A 58 -26.51 43.07 4.60
CA ASP A 58 -27.02 43.64 5.83
C ASP A 58 -28.31 44.43 5.60
N THR A 59 -29.16 44.52 6.62
CA THR A 59 -30.47 45.21 6.56
C THR A 59 -30.47 46.62 7.16
N SER A 60 -29.38 47.08 7.79
CA SER A 60 -29.31 48.39 8.47
C SER A 60 -29.45 49.58 7.53
N GLY A 61 -29.26 49.36 6.23
CA GLY A 61 -29.53 50.36 5.19
C GLY A 61 -31.04 50.59 4.92
N LEU A 62 -31.92 49.85 5.60
CA LEU A 62 -33.39 49.91 5.45
C LEU A 62 -33.86 49.74 4.00
N THR A 63 -33.03 49.11 3.16
CA THR A 63 -33.22 49.05 1.72
C THR A 63 -33.33 47.61 1.24
N TYR A 64 -34.27 47.36 0.34
CA TYR A 64 -34.51 46.05 -0.26
C TYR A 64 -34.67 46.17 -1.78
N THR A 65 -34.20 45.16 -2.53
CA THR A 65 -34.61 44.96 -3.92
C THR A 65 -35.88 44.12 -3.96
N VAL A 66 -36.83 44.51 -4.81
CA VAL A 66 -38.06 43.76 -5.06
C VAL A 66 -38.02 43.21 -6.48
N ASN A 67 -37.96 41.88 -6.60
CA ASN A 67 -37.85 41.20 -7.90
C ASN A 67 -38.98 40.18 -8.07
N SER A 68 -39.55 40.12 -9.28
CA SER A 68 -40.41 39.00 -9.65
C SER A 68 -39.53 37.76 -9.80
N ILE A 69 -39.94 36.67 -9.15
CA ILE A 69 -39.26 35.38 -9.23
C ILE A 69 -40.21 34.36 -9.87
N PRO A 70 -39.69 33.25 -10.42
CA PRO A 70 -40.57 32.21 -10.91
C PRO A 70 -41.40 31.61 -9.76
N TYR A 71 -42.59 31.13 -10.08
CA TYR A 71 -43.45 30.50 -9.10
C TYR A 71 -43.02 29.04 -8.87
N ASN A 72 -42.29 28.81 -7.78
CA ASN A 72 -41.86 27.48 -7.33
C ASN A 72 -41.75 27.42 -5.79
N PRO A 73 -42.88 27.31 -5.06
CA PRO A 73 -42.91 27.30 -3.61
C PRO A 73 -41.98 26.21 -3.01
N PRO A 74 -41.21 26.51 -1.95
CA PRO A 74 -40.29 25.56 -1.34
C PRO A 74 -41.00 24.50 -0.47
N PHE A 75 -42.29 24.69 -0.19
CA PHE A 75 -43.13 23.81 0.59
C PHE A 75 -44.55 23.79 -0.02
N PRO A 76 -45.33 22.69 0.10
CA PRO A 76 -46.75 22.72 -0.21
C PRO A 76 -47.48 23.75 0.65
N PHE A 77 -48.55 24.39 0.13
CA PHE A 77 -49.27 25.38 0.93
C PHE A 77 -50.02 24.79 2.15
N ASN A 78 -50.24 23.47 2.17
CA ASN A 78 -50.94 22.75 3.23
C ASN A 78 -50.06 21.71 3.93
N GLY A 79 -50.58 21.13 5.01
CA GLY A 79 -49.89 20.10 5.79
C GLY A 79 -48.81 20.66 6.70
N LEU A 80 -49.00 21.87 7.22
CA LEU A 80 -48.11 22.58 8.13
C LEU A 80 -48.15 21.89 9.50
N ALA A 81 -46.99 21.71 10.13
CA ALA A 81 -46.92 21.11 11.45
C ALA A 81 -47.48 22.00 12.58
N ASN A 82 -47.47 23.34 12.38
CA ASN A 82 -47.77 24.31 13.43
C ASN A 82 -48.95 25.22 13.02
N PRO A 83 -50.19 24.86 13.39
CA PRO A 83 -51.37 25.67 13.06
C PRO A 83 -51.41 26.98 13.85
N LEU A 84 -51.75 28.07 13.18
CA LEU A 84 -51.89 29.41 13.72
C LEU A 84 -53.31 29.91 13.48
N ASN A 85 -54.10 29.98 14.55
CA ASN A 85 -55.43 30.60 14.56
C ASN A 85 -56.35 30.23 13.36
N PRO A 86 -56.52 28.94 13.02
CA PRO A 86 -57.06 28.55 11.71
C PRO A 86 -58.54 28.87 11.49
N ASN A 87 -59.28 29.30 12.52
CA ASN A 87 -60.75 29.42 12.47
C ASN A 87 -61.29 30.74 13.09
N ILE A 88 -60.44 31.74 13.34
CA ILE A 88 -60.88 33.01 13.94
C ILE A 88 -60.57 34.14 12.97
N ASP A 89 -61.62 34.77 12.51
CA ASP A 89 -61.58 35.95 11.67
C ASP A 89 -61.10 37.19 12.43
N ASP A 90 -60.47 38.12 11.71
CA ASP A 90 -59.91 39.37 12.23
C ASP A 90 -59.03 39.25 13.50
N ALA A 91 -58.12 38.27 13.52
CA ALA A 91 -57.38 37.94 14.72
C ALA A 91 -55.89 37.67 14.49
N TRP A 92 -55.07 38.16 15.41
CA TRP A 92 -53.66 37.81 15.52
C TRP A 92 -53.52 36.43 16.18
N SER A 93 -52.59 35.62 15.68
CA SER A 93 -52.15 34.42 16.38
C SER A 93 -51.54 34.75 17.76
N PRO A 94 -51.43 33.78 18.67
CA PRO A 94 -50.51 33.91 19.80
C PRO A 94 -49.10 34.29 19.31
N VAL A 95 -48.36 35.00 20.16
CA VAL A 95 -46.93 35.27 19.93
C VAL A 95 -46.17 33.95 19.91
N ASP A 96 -45.39 33.73 18.85
CA ASP A 96 -44.48 32.60 18.75
C ASP A 96 -43.03 33.08 18.52
N ASN A 97 -42.06 32.23 18.80
CA ASN A 97 -40.65 32.55 18.58
C ASN A 97 -40.28 32.24 17.13
N LEU A 98 -39.46 33.11 16.54
CA LEU A 98 -38.84 32.79 15.25
C LEU A 98 -37.90 31.59 15.42
N PRO A 99 -37.84 30.68 14.44
CA PRO A 99 -36.97 29.51 14.52
C PRO A 99 -35.48 29.86 14.38
N PHE A 100 -35.16 31.10 14.01
CA PHE A 100 -33.82 31.69 13.94
C PHE A 100 -33.93 33.21 14.10
N ASP A 101 -32.85 33.83 14.57
CA ASP A 101 -32.72 35.28 14.63
C ASP A 101 -32.79 35.87 13.22
N PHE A 102 -33.71 36.80 13.00
CA PHE A 102 -33.97 37.38 11.67
C PHE A 102 -33.69 38.88 11.69
N CYS A 103 -32.78 39.34 10.82
CA CYS A 103 -32.56 40.76 10.66
C CYS A 103 -33.61 41.35 9.72
N PHE A 104 -34.34 42.36 10.16
CA PHE A 104 -35.35 43.01 9.34
C PHE A 104 -35.31 44.53 9.55
N PHE A 105 -35.13 45.30 8.47
CA PHE A 105 -34.96 46.75 8.54
C PHE A 105 -33.97 47.21 9.64
N GLY A 106 -32.85 46.50 9.80
CA GLY A 106 -31.80 46.83 10.77
C GLY A 106 -32.09 46.42 12.22
N ASN A 107 -33.28 45.86 12.50
CA ASN A 107 -33.67 45.34 13.81
C ASN A 107 -33.43 43.83 13.88
N LEU A 108 -33.19 43.34 15.10
CA LEU A 108 -33.13 41.91 15.41
C LEU A 108 -34.52 41.43 15.81
N GLU A 109 -35.12 40.59 14.97
CA GLU A 109 -36.41 39.97 15.24
C GLU A 109 -36.22 38.55 15.79
N THR A 110 -36.93 38.27 16.88
CA THR A 110 -36.88 36.96 17.57
C THR A 110 -38.24 36.33 17.77
N GLN A 111 -39.31 37.07 17.51
CA GLN A 111 -40.70 36.64 17.69
C GLN A 111 -41.55 37.13 16.53
N PHE A 112 -42.68 36.48 16.30
CA PHE A 112 -43.63 36.90 15.28
C PHE A 112 -45.08 36.58 15.67
N GLN A 113 -46.01 37.27 15.03
CA GLN A 113 -47.44 36.96 15.03
C GLN A 113 -47.96 36.96 13.60
N VAL A 114 -48.94 36.12 13.33
CA VAL A 114 -49.59 35.98 12.02
C VAL A 114 -51.04 36.42 12.16
N GLY A 115 -51.44 37.41 11.37
CA GLY A 115 -52.81 37.90 11.28
C GLY A 115 -53.62 37.05 10.32
N SER A 116 -54.90 36.85 10.64
CA SER A 116 -55.82 36.09 9.78
C SER A 116 -55.88 36.65 8.36
N ASN A 117 -55.71 37.97 8.18
CA ASN A 117 -55.88 38.70 6.92
C ASN A 117 -54.62 38.78 6.03
N GLY A 118 -53.73 37.77 6.08
CA GLY A 118 -52.59 37.68 5.16
C GLY A 118 -51.35 38.49 5.54
N VAL A 119 -51.21 38.83 6.83
CA VAL A 119 -50.11 39.67 7.35
C VAL A 119 -49.32 39.00 8.47
N LEU A 120 -48.08 39.41 8.64
CA LEU A 120 -47.22 39.05 9.76
C LEU A 120 -46.62 40.31 10.39
N ARG A 121 -46.36 40.26 11.69
CA ARG A 121 -45.62 41.30 12.43
C ARG A 121 -44.51 40.74 13.29
N PHE A 122 -43.47 41.52 13.49
CA PHE A 122 -42.35 41.24 14.38
C PHE A 122 -42.40 42.09 15.66
N ASP A 123 -42.97 43.29 15.63
CA ASP A 123 -43.35 44.05 16.83
C ASP A 123 -44.59 43.44 17.49
N VAL A 124 -44.36 42.32 18.19
CA VAL A 124 -45.42 41.48 18.74
C VAL A 124 -46.03 42.05 20.02
N ASN A 125 -47.34 41.93 20.16
CA ASN A 125 -48.08 42.33 21.35
C ASN A 125 -49.09 41.24 21.74
N ALA A 126 -48.77 40.45 22.78
CA ALA A 126 -49.64 39.39 23.27
C ALA A 126 -50.99 39.88 23.84
N GLY A 127 -51.11 41.17 24.16
CA GLY A 127 -52.36 41.77 24.63
C GLY A 127 -53.27 42.24 23.50
N ASP A 128 -52.76 42.33 22.28
CA ASP A 128 -53.53 42.65 21.09
C ASP A 128 -53.81 41.37 20.28
N THR A 129 -55.09 41.03 20.20
CA THR A 129 -55.58 39.81 19.55
C THR A 129 -56.44 40.10 18.34
N SER A 130 -56.59 41.37 17.92
CA SER A 130 -57.47 41.75 16.81
C SER A 130 -56.64 42.26 15.64
N ASN A 131 -56.77 41.61 14.49
CA ASN A 131 -56.17 42.07 13.24
C ASN A 131 -57.28 42.60 12.34
N GLY A 132 -57.45 43.93 12.28
CA GLY A 132 -58.51 44.53 11.48
C GLY A 132 -58.39 44.23 9.98
N TRP A 133 -59.48 44.43 9.25
CA TRP A 133 -59.58 44.17 7.81
C TRP A 133 -59.67 45.42 6.94
N SER A 134 -60.12 46.55 7.50
CA SER A 134 -60.47 47.75 6.72
C SER A 134 -59.27 48.65 6.52
N PHE A 135 -58.95 48.96 5.27
CA PHE A 135 -57.91 49.89 4.86
C PHE A 135 -58.17 50.39 3.44
N ASP A 136 -57.76 51.62 3.14
CA ASP A 136 -57.84 52.27 1.82
C ASP A 136 -56.60 53.10 1.48
N VAL A 137 -55.50 52.86 2.19
CA VAL A 137 -54.22 53.57 2.05
C VAL A 137 -53.11 52.63 1.59
N ASP A 138 -52.14 53.20 0.89
CA ASP A 138 -50.95 52.50 0.39
C ASP A 138 -49.93 52.20 1.50
N LEU A 139 -49.14 51.15 1.31
CA LEU A 139 -47.87 50.98 2.03
C LEU A 139 -46.81 51.96 1.50
N PRO A 140 -45.92 52.51 2.35
CA PRO A 140 -45.87 52.33 3.80
C PRO A 140 -47.02 53.06 4.52
N SER A 141 -47.55 52.44 5.56
CA SER A 141 -48.49 53.11 6.45
C SER A 141 -48.43 52.55 7.87
N ASN A 142 -48.61 53.41 8.86
CA ASN A 142 -48.79 53.04 10.27
C ASN A 142 -50.25 53.11 10.74
N THR A 143 -51.18 53.40 9.82
CA THR A 143 -52.64 53.36 10.07
C THR A 143 -53.39 52.95 8.80
N PRO A 144 -54.60 52.39 8.87
CA PRO A 144 -55.26 51.88 10.07
C PRO A 144 -54.61 50.58 10.57
N ASP A 145 -54.98 50.13 11.77
CA ASP A 145 -54.40 48.98 12.47
C ASP A 145 -54.34 47.70 11.60
N ALA A 146 -55.27 47.55 10.64
CA ALA A 146 -55.31 46.45 9.66
C ALA A 146 -53.99 46.22 8.92
N ILE A 147 -53.28 47.29 8.56
CA ILE A 147 -51.97 47.22 7.87
C ILE A 147 -50.86 47.95 8.64
N GLY A 148 -51.22 48.85 9.56
CA GLY A 148 -50.30 49.72 10.29
C GLY A 148 -49.41 49.01 11.30
N GLU A 149 -49.87 47.85 11.80
CA GLU A 149 -49.18 47.05 12.81
C GLU A 149 -48.41 45.87 12.21
N ALA A 150 -48.45 45.71 10.89
CA ALA A 150 -47.85 44.60 10.17
C ALA A 150 -46.53 44.99 9.49
N ASN A 151 -45.69 43.99 9.29
CA ASN A 151 -44.37 44.12 8.68
C ASN A 151 -44.25 43.41 7.34
N VAL A 152 -44.88 42.24 7.21
CA VAL A 152 -44.85 41.43 5.99
C VAL A 152 -46.26 41.20 5.53
N PHE A 153 -46.52 41.59 4.28
CA PHE A 153 -47.81 41.50 3.65
C PHE A 153 -47.65 40.51 2.50
N THR A 154 -48.25 39.33 2.63
CA THR A 154 -48.57 38.49 1.46
C THR A 154 -49.63 39.23 0.64
N PRO A 155 -50.67 38.64 0.06
CA PRO A 155 -51.85 39.45 -0.21
C PRO A 155 -52.57 39.78 1.11
N VAL A 156 -52.34 40.98 1.64
CA VAL A 156 -53.19 41.50 2.71
C VAL A 156 -54.54 41.84 2.12
N HIS A 157 -55.59 41.23 2.63
CA HIS A 157 -56.99 41.43 2.24
C HIS A 157 -57.88 40.69 3.24
N ASP A 158 -59.18 41.01 3.22
CA ASP A 158 -60.11 40.42 4.16
C ASP A 158 -60.46 38.96 3.79
N ILE A 159 -59.91 38.01 4.53
CA ILE A 159 -60.14 36.57 4.42
C ILE A 159 -60.71 36.03 5.73
N ASP A 160 -61.71 35.15 5.64
CA ASP A 160 -62.45 34.64 6.77
C ASP A 160 -62.12 33.15 7.01
N PRO A 161 -61.14 32.85 7.88
CA PRO A 161 -60.81 31.48 8.26
C PRO A 161 -61.92 30.76 9.01
N SER A 162 -62.97 31.44 9.50
CA SER A 162 -64.06 30.81 10.26
C SER A 162 -65.11 30.10 9.40
N VAL A 163 -65.07 30.28 8.08
CA VAL A 163 -66.13 29.87 7.13
C VAL A 163 -66.04 28.40 6.72
N SER A 164 -64.84 27.83 6.71
CA SER A 164 -64.59 26.48 6.23
C SER A 164 -63.95 25.64 7.35
N SER A 165 -63.60 24.38 7.07
CA SER A 165 -62.82 23.54 7.99
C SER A 165 -61.69 22.78 7.29
N SER A 166 -61.37 23.18 6.06
CA SER A 166 -60.32 22.61 5.20
C SER A 166 -59.21 23.59 4.89
N GLU A 167 -59.40 24.85 5.27
CA GLU A 167 -58.41 25.91 5.27
C GLU A 167 -57.33 25.65 6.31
N GLU A 168 -56.18 26.25 6.07
CA GLU A 168 -55.04 26.14 6.97
C GLU A 168 -54.33 27.48 7.04
N ILE A 169 -54.12 27.98 8.25
CA ILE A 169 -53.17 29.06 8.52
C ILE A 169 -52.17 28.48 9.51
N GLY A 170 -50.89 28.57 9.20
CA GLY A 170 -49.85 27.93 10.01
C GLY A 170 -48.45 28.19 9.50
N TYR A 171 -47.49 27.54 10.14
CA TYR A 171 -46.10 27.60 9.72
C TYR A 171 -45.37 26.25 9.77
N GLU A 172 -44.31 26.16 9.00
CA GLU A 172 -43.38 25.04 8.94
C GLU A 172 -41.93 25.54 8.99
N VAL A 173 -41.03 24.75 9.58
CA VAL A 173 -39.60 25.06 9.61
C VAL A 173 -38.85 23.99 8.84
N LEU A 174 -38.22 24.41 7.74
CA LEU A 174 -37.41 23.52 6.90
C LEU A 174 -35.93 23.67 7.26
N GLY A 175 -35.17 22.60 7.01
CA GLY A 175 -33.73 22.60 7.19
C GLY A 175 -33.29 22.61 8.66
N THR A 176 -32.00 22.86 8.85
CA THR A 176 -31.35 22.97 10.16
C THR A 176 -30.32 24.09 10.09
N PHE A 177 -29.90 24.63 11.24
CA PHE A 177 -28.84 25.63 11.28
C PHE A 177 -27.64 25.18 10.42
N PRO A 178 -27.06 26.04 9.57
CA PRO A 178 -27.34 27.47 9.39
C PRO A 178 -28.31 27.81 8.23
N ASN A 179 -29.08 26.82 7.74
CA ASN A 179 -29.89 26.91 6.54
C ASN A 179 -31.39 26.66 6.83
N ARG A 180 -31.88 27.18 7.96
CA ARG A 180 -33.30 27.09 8.28
C ARG A 180 -34.11 28.00 7.37
N VAL A 181 -35.33 27.57 7.09
CA VAL A 181 -36.33 28.35 6.34
C VAL A 181 -37.63 28.30 7.11
N LEU A 182 -38.19 29.48 7.43
CA LEU A 182 -39.53 29.58 8.00
C LEU A 182 -40.52 29.79 6.86
N VAL A 183 -41.54 28.93 6.80
CA VAL A 183 -42.64 29.03 5.85
C VAL A 183 -43.90 29.35 6.63
N VAL A 184 -44.57 30.46 6.35
CA VAL A 184 -45.90 30.80 6.87
C VAL A 184 -46.88 30.75 5.71
N SER A 185 -47.94 29.96 5.83
CA SER A 185 -48.86 29.68 4.72
C SER A 185 -50.32 29.87 5.13
N TYR A 186 -51.10 30.34 4.16
CA TYR A 186 -52.54 30.44 4.16
C TYR A 186 -53.02 29.59 2.99
N TYR A 187 -53.78 28.54 3.27
CA TYR A 187 -54.24 27.58 2.28
C TYR A 187 -55.76 27.59 2.20
N GLU A 188 -56.28 27.85 1.01
CA GLU A 188 -57.71 27.81 0.69
C GLU A 188 -58.61 28.63 1.64
N VAL A 189 -58.11 29.74 2.17
CA VAL A 189 -58.88 30.59 3.11
C VAL A 189 -59.96 31.36 2.34
N PRO A 190 -61.26 31.22 2.68
CA PRO A 190 -62.33 31.93 1.99
C PRO A 190 -62.20 33.45 2.05
N MET A 191 -62.54 34.16 0.98
CA MET A 191 -62.71 35.61 1.05
C MET A 191 -63.88 36.00 1.94
N TYR A 192 -63.72 37.04 2.76
CA TYR A 192 -64.82 37.57 3.55
C TYR A 192 -65.95 38.09 2.64
N SER A 193 -67.20 37.99 3.14
CA SER A 193 -68.50 38.31 2.51
C SER A 193 -69.25 37.09 2.02
N SER A 194 -70.52 36.94 2.44
CA SER A 194 -71.41 35.85 1.98
C SER A 194 -71.57 35.73 0.46
N SER A 195 -71.22 36.78 -0.30
CA SER A 195 -71.18 36.78 -1.76
C SER A 195 -69.87 36.27 -2.39
N CYS A 196 -68.81 36.12 -1.60
CA CYS A 196 -67.44 35.82 -2.00
C CYS A 196 -66.79 34.65 -1.26
N ASN A 197 -67.43 34.07 -0.23
CA ASN A 197 -66.93 32.90 0.52
C ASN A 197 -66.58 31.65 -0.34
N ASN A 198 -66.98 31.60 -1.61
CA ASN A 198 -66.59 30.53 -2.54
C ASN A 198 -65.26 30.82 -3.27
N LEU A 199 -64.69 32.01 -3.10
CA LEU A 199 -63.40 32.41 -3.61
C LEU A 199 -62.35 32.15 -2.52
N LEU A 200 -61.35 31.33 -2.83
CA LEU A 200 -60.37 30.85 -1.86
C LEU A 200 -59.01 31.49 -2.15
N ALA A 201 -58.36 32.03 -1.12
CA ALA A 201 -57.03 32.60 -1.17
C ALA A 201 -56.00 31.58 -0.70
N THR A 202 -54.91 31.45 -1.46
CA THR A 202 -53.79 30.55 -1.15
C THR A 202 -52.48 31.29 -1.38
N GLN A 203 -51.74 31.54 -0.30
CA GLN A 203 -50.58 32.41 -0.27
C GLN A 203 -49.61 32.06 0.87
N MET A 204 -48.35 32.43 0.72
CA MET A 204 -47.26 32.01 1.61
C MET A 204 -46.18 33.08 1.69
N ALA A 205 -45.64 33.30 2.88
CA ALA A 205 -44.40 34.03 3.12
C ALA A 205 -43.29 33.05 3.54
N VAL A 206 -42.08 33.26 3.01
CA VAL A 206 -40.92 32.40 3.26
C VAL A 206 -39.75 33.27 3.69
N PHE A 207 -39.11 32.89 4.79
CA PHE A 207 -37.98 33.61 5.39
C PHE A 207 -36.75 32.72 5.40
N TYR A 208 -35.62 33.27 4.96
CA TYR A 208 -34.37 32.52 4.84
C TYR A 208 -33.35 32.97 5.88
N GLU A 209 -32.84 32.01 6.66
CA GLU A 209 -31.78 32.23 7.65
C GLU A 209 -30.51 32.81 6.97
N PHE A 210 -29.76 33.66 7.68
CA PHE A 210 -28.56 34.40 7.23
C PHE A 210 -28.75 35.42 6.10
N SER A 211 -29.44 35.06 5.02
CA SER A 211 -29.66 35.96 3.88
C SER A 211 -30.66 37.07 4.19
N ASN A 212 -31.55 36.84 5.16
CA ASN A 212 -32.65 37.73 5.53
C ASN A 212 -33.58 38.09 4.35
N VAL A 213 -33.57 37.25 3.32
CA VAL A 213 -34.48 37.35 2.17
C VAL A 213 -35.86 36.90 2.59
N ILE A 214 -36.88 37.60 2.10
CA ILE A 214 -38.28 37.22 2.23
C ILE A 214 -38.82 36.94 0.84
N GLU A 215 -39.50 35.82 0.67
CA GLU A 215 -40.21 35.50 -0.56
C GLU A 215 -41.70 35.34 -0.29
N ILE A 216 -42.51 35.79 -1.24
CA ILE A 216 -43.96 35.71 -1.17
C ILE A 216 -44.44 34.93 -2.38
N TYR A 217 -45.16 33.84 -2.12
CA TYR A 217 -45.73 32.96 -3.14
C TYR A 217 -47.25 33.06 -3.07
N ILE A 218 -47.88 33.21 -4.23
CA ILE A 218 -49.33 33.36 -4.37
C ILE A 218 -49.78 32.31 -5.36
N GLN A 219 -50.41 31.27 -4.86
CA GLN A 219 -51.06 30.29 -5.73
C GLN A 219 -52.34 30.90 -6.31
N ASP A 220 -53.18 31.46 -5.43
CA ASP A 220 -54.49 31.99 -5.79
C ASP A 220 -54.80 33.23 -4.94
N LYS A 221 -54.97 34.37 -5.61
CA LYS A 221 -55.46 35.62 -5.00
C LYS A 221 -56.70 36.09 -5.77
N PRO A 222 -57.90 35.69 -5.33
CA PRO A 222 -59.14 36.20 -5.91
C PRO A 222 -59.41 37.65 -5.46
N SER A 223 -60.45 38.26 -6.03
CA SER A 223 -60.89 39.61 -5.66
C SER A 223 -62.38 39.62 -5.38
N CYS A 224 -62.79 40.32 -4.33
CA CYS A 224 -64.17 40.57 -3.95
C CYS A 224 -64.45 42.10 -3.94
N PRO A 225 -64.69 42.74 -5.10
CA PRO A 225 -64.87 44.20 -5.15
C PRO A 225 -66.10 44.72 -4.39
N SER A 226 -67.08 43.86 -4.10
CA SER A 226 -68.26 44.18 -3.29
C SER A 226 -67.94 44.33 -1.80
N TRP A 227 -66.73 43.96 -1.37
CA TRP A 227 -66.29 44.01 0.02
C TRP A 227 -64.95 44.74 0.12
N ASN A 228 -64.84 45.70 1.05
CA ASN A 228 -63.66 46.57 1.22
C ASN A 228 -63.05 47.10 -0.10
N SER A 229 -63.90 47.36 -1.11
CA SER A 229 -63.50 47.73 -2.50
C SER A 229 -62.56 46.74 -3.22
N GLY A 230 -62.37 45.53 -2.67
CA GLY A 230 -61.37 44.57 -3.11
C GLY A 230 -59.93 45.02 -2.83
N ASN A 231 -59.74 45.90 -1.84
CA ASN A 231 -58.45 46.42 -1.43
C ASN A 231 -57.50 45.29 -1.03
N ALA A 232 -56.30 45.32 -1.58
CA ALA A 232 -55.22 44.41 -1.26
C ALA A 232 -53.85 45.04 -1.50
N ALA A 233 -52.84 44.61 -0.74
CA ALA A 233 -51.44 44.97 -0.98
C ALA A 233 -50.51 43.75 -0.81
N ILE A 234 -49.29 43.84 -1.34
CA ILE A 234 -48.18 42.92 -1.09
C ILE A 234 -46.96 43.75 -0.77
N GLY A 235 -46.13 43.33 0.18
CA GLY A 235 -44.89 44.03 0.44
C GLY A 235 -44.28 43.70 1.79
N ILE A 236 -43.30 44.51 2.13
CA ILE A 236 -42.70 44.55 3.46
C ILE A 236 -42.60 46.01 3.91
N GLN A 237 -42.72 46.27 5.22
CA GLN A 237 -42.50 47.59 5.80
C GLN A 237 -41.84 47.50 7.18
N ASN A 238 -41.15 48.56 7.57
CA ASN A 238 -40.57 48.67 8.91
C ASN A 238 -41.64 48.93 9.99
N ASP A 239 -41.30 48.73 11.26
CA ASP A 239 -42.24 48.88 12.39
C ASP A 239 -42.83 50.30 12.52
N ALA A 240 -42.10 51.31 12.07
CA ALA A 240 -42.58 52.69 12.08
C ALA A 240 -43.68 52.95 11.04
N GLY A 241 -43.85 52.06 10.05
CA GLY A 241 -44.78 52.21 8.94
C GLY A 241 -44.47 53.43 8.05
N ASP A 242 -43.21 53.82 7.95
CA ASP A 242 -42.75 54.97 7.16
C ASP A 242 -41.85 54.59 5.97
N THR A 243 -41.41 53.33 5.92
CA THR A 243 -40.58 52.77 4.84
C THR A 243 -41.13 51.41 4.43
N ALA A 244 -41.47 51.25 3.14
CA ALA A 244 -41.95 49.99 2.59
C ALA A 244 -41.41 49.69 1.20
N TYR A 245 -41.43 48.41 0.86
CA TYR A 245 -41.10 47.88 -0.45
C TYR A 245 -42.27 47.05 -0.95
N VAL A 246 -42.81 47.44 -2.11
CA VAL A 246 -44.04 46.91 -2.69
C VAL A 246 -43.74 46.47 -4.12
N PRO A 247 -44.16 45.28 -4.56
CA PRO A 247 -44.05 44.88 -5.95
C PRO A 247 -44.81 45.82 -6.91
N PRO A 248 -44.34 46.00 -8.15
CA PRO A 248 -45.05 46.82 -9.13
C PRO A 248 -46.52 46.39 -9.34
N GLY A 249 -47.46 47.32 -9.14
CA GLY A 249 -48.89 47.06 -9.35
C GLY A 249 -49.55 46.21 -8.26
N ARG A 250 -48.98 46.19 -7.05
CA ARG A 250 -49.45 45.40 -5.91
C ARG A 250 -49.64 46.23 -4.64
N ASN A 251 -49.78 47.56 -4.74
CA ASN A 251 -50.16 48.38 -3.58
C ASN A 251 -51.69 48.48 -3.45
N THR A 252 -52.19 49.05 -2.35
CA THR A 252 -53.62 49.28 -2.14
C THR A 252 -54.25 50.07 -3.29
N SER A 253 -53.59 51.12 -3.78
CA SER A 253 -54.07 51.97 -4.88
C SER A 253 -54.22 51.24 -6.21
N ASP A 254 -53.55 50.10 -6.38
CA ASP A 254 -53.64 49.26 -7.58
C ASP A 254 -54.86 48.32 -7.53
N SER A 255 -55.58 48.30 -6.40
CA SER A 255 -56.74 47.44 -6.18
C SER A 255 -57.97 47.87 -6.99
N PRO A 256 -58.86 46.93 -7.35
CA PRO A 256 -58.76 45.50 -7.10
C PRO A 256 -57.84 44.78 -8.11
N TRP A 257 -57.01 43.87 -7.61
CA TRP A 257 -56.18 42.99 -8.44
C TRP A 257 -56.28 41.52 -8.01
N THR A 258 -55.97 40.64 -8.97
CA THR A 258 -55.92 39.18 -8.80
C THR A 258 -54.55 38.65 -9.22
N ALA A 259 -54.12 37.55 -8.62
CA ALA A 259 -52.89 36.87 -8.99
C ALA A 259 -53.07 35.34 -8.96
N THR A 260 -52.34 34.64 -9.83
CA THR A 260 -52.30 33.18 -9.89
C THR A 260 -50.89 32.74 -10.23
N ASN A 261 -50.33 31.82 -9.45
CA ASN A 261 -48.96 31.33 -9.60
C ASN A 261 -47.95 32.48 -9.76
N GLU A 262 -47.97 33.41 -8.82
CA GLU A 262 -47.13 34.61 -8.79
C GLU A 262 -46.19 34.57 -7.59
N ALA A 263 -44.97 35.07 -7.75
CA ALA A 263 -44.00 35.12 -6.66
C ALA A 263 -43.07 36.34 -6.73
N TRP A 264 -42.70 36.83 -5.55
CA TRP A 264 -41.84 38.01 -5.37
C TRP A 264 -40.78 37.76 -4.30
N SER A 265 -39.57 38.26 -4.53
CA SER A 265 -38.47 38.23 -3.58
C SER A 265 -38.11 39.63 -3.12
N PHE A 266 -37.90 39.78 -1.82
CA PHE A 266 -37.45 40.96 -1.13
C PHE A 266 -36.07 40.66 -0.53
N SER A 267 -35.03 41.18 -1.16
CA SER A 267 -33.64 40.90 -0.76
C SER A 267 -33.01 42.15 -0.14
N PRO A 268 -32.36 42.04 1.03
CA PRO A 268 -31.65 43.17 1.64
C PRO A 268 -30.61 43.78 0.70
N VAL A 269 -30.48 45.11 0.78
CA VAL A 269 -29.42 45.88 0.12
C VAL A 269 -28.63 46.59 1.20
N GLY A 270 -27.39 46.16 1.39
CA GLY A 270 -26.49 46.72 2.38
C GLY A 270 -25.06 46.25 2.17
N PRO A 271 -24.16 46.57 3.10
CA PRO A 271 -22.82 45.98 3.13
C PRO A 271 -22.89 44.45 3.11
N PRO A 272 -21.94 43.77 2.42
CA PRO A 272 -21.81 42.32 2.49
C PRO A 272 -21.68 41.84 3.94
N THR A 273 -22.41 40.79 4.28
CA THR A 273 -22.34 40.12 5.57
C THR A 273 -21.49 38.86 5.53
N TYR A 274 -20.65 38.75 4.51
CA TYR A 274 -19.69 37.68 4.31
C TYR A 274 -18.27 38.23 4.10
N VAL A 275 -17.27 37.38 4.38
CA VAL A 275 -15.87 37.60 4.02
C VAL A 275 -15.41 36.41 3.19
N PHE A 276 -14.90 36.68 1.99
CA PHE A 276 -14.36 35.67 1.07
C PHE A 276 -12.84 35.74 1.03
N GLU A 277 -12.19 34.57 1.09
CA GLU A 277 -10.74 34.42 1.04
C GLU A 277 -10.35 33.18 0.23
N TRP A 278 -9.30 33.30 -0.58
CA TRP A 278 -8.57 32.17 -1.15
C TRP A 278 -7.36 31.86 -0.27
N LEU A 279 -7.15 30.59 0.04
CA LEU A 279 -5.98 30.10 0.75
C LEU A 279 -5.12 29.22 -0.16
N ASP A 280 -3.80 29.32 -0.03
CA ASP A 280 -2.87 28.34 -0.60
C ASP A 280 -2.76 27.08 0.25
N SER A 281 -1.96 26.12 -0.20
CA SER A 281 -1.71 24.85 0.47
C SER A 281 -1.07 24.97 1.87
N SER A 282 -0.49 26.14 2.20
CA SER A 282 0.05 26.45 3.53
C SER A 282 -0.97 27.04 4.49
N GLY A 283 -2.18 27.38 3.99
CA GLY A 283 -3.21 28.10 4.73
C GLY A 283 -2.99 29.62 4.75
N THR A 284 -2.16 30.17 3.87
CA THR A 284 -1.96 31.61 3.74
C THR A 284 -3.02 32.20 2.82
N VAL A 285 -3.60 33.34 3.21
CA VAL A 285 -4.58 34.05 2.36
C VAL A 285 -3.85 34.70 1.18
N ILE A 286 -4.20 34.26 -0.04
CA ILE A 286 -3.60 34.72 -1.29
C ILE A 286 -4.51 35.64 -2.11
N GLY A 287 -5.79 35.75 -1.75
CA GLY A 287 -6.71 36.68 -2.40
C GLY A 287 -8.06 36.79 -1.67
N THR A 288 -8.80 37.84 -1.99
CA THR A 288 -10.12 38.14 -1.40
C THR A 288 -11.17 38.46 -2.46
N THR A 289 -10.88 38.17 -3.73
CA THR A 289 -11.81 38.30 -4.85
C THR A 289 -12.22 36.91 -5.34
N PRO A 290 -13.47 36.69 -5.76
CA PRO A 290 -13.95 35.36 -6.18
C PRO A 290 -13.06 34.72 -7.26
N THR A 291 -12.54 35.52 -8.17
CA THR A 291 -11.54 35.11 -9.17
C THR A 291 -10.15 35.59 -8.77
N ILE A 292 -9.16 34.68 -8.82
CA ILE A 292 -7.73 35.00 -8.72
C ILE A 292 -6.94 34.22 -9.78
N ASN A 293 -5.76 34.73 -10.14
CA ASN A 293 -4.80 34.06 -11.01
C ASN A 293 -3.72 33.38 -10.16
N VAL A 294 -3.52 32.07 -10.35
CA VAL A 294 -2.55 31.25 -9.58
C VAL A 294 -1.58 30.54 -10.52
N CYS A 295 -0.34 30.34 -10.06
CA CYS A 295 0.77 29.79 -10.86
C CYS A 295 1.54 28.72 -10.06
N PRO A 296 0.97 27.54 -9.79
CA PRO A 296 1.63 26.51 -9.01
C PRO A 296 2.83 25.90 -9.74
N THR A 297 3.85 25.49 -8.99
CA THR A 297 4.94 24.65 -9.49
C THR A 297 4.56 23.19 -9.27
N GLY A 298 4.03 22.52 -10.31
CA GLY A 298 3.47 21.17 -10.20
C GLY A 298 1.99 21.17 -9.83
N SER A 299 1.59 20.39 -8.82
CA SER A 299 0.20 20.28 -8.37
C SER A 299 0.03 20.93 -7.01
N GLU A 300 -0.94 21.84 -6.88
CA GLU A 300 -1.28 22.54 -5.64
C GLU A 300 -2.79 22.60 -5.42
N THR A 301 -3.23 22.55 -4.16
CA THR A 301 -4.62 22.74 -3.75
C THR A 301 -4.82 24.16 -3.22
N TYR A 302 -5.85 24.83 -3.73
CA TYR A 302 -6.31 26.13 -3.23
C TYR A 302 -7.69 25.97 -2.59
N THR A 303 -7.90 26.63 -1.46
CA THR A 303 -9.16 26.55 -0.70
C THR A 303 -9.91 27.87 -0.80
N ALA A 304 -11.14 27.84 -1.33
CA ALA A 304 -12.09 28.93 -1.23
C ALA A 304 -12.73 28.88 0.17
N ARG A 305 -12.61 29.95 0.94
CA ARG A 305 -13.21 30.09 2.28
C ARG A 305 -14.16 31.27 2.30
N VAL A 306 -15.39 31.03 2.77
CA VAL A 306 -16.35 32.10 3.04
C VAL A 306 -16.74 32.04 4.50
N THR A 307 -16.73 33.19 5.17
CA THR A 307 -17.28 33.36 6.52
C THR A 307 -18.45 34.33 6.47
N TRP A 308 -19.66 33.83 6.71
CA TRP A 308 -20.87 34.63 6.89
C TRP A 308 -21.00 35.05 8.35
N THR A 309 -21.47 36.27 8.57
CA THR A 309 -21.76 36.84 9.89
C THR A 309 -23.19 37.36 9.89
N ASN A 310 -24.04 36.83 10.78
CA ASN A 310 -25.31 37.44 11.07
C ASN A 310 -25.03 38.73 11.85
N THR A 311 -25.31 39.88 11.23
CA THR A 311 -24.95 41.20 11.78
C THR A 311 -25.78 41.60 12.99
N CYS A 312 -26.94 40.98 13.22
CA CYS A 312 -27.82 41.33 14.33
C CYS A 312 -27.45 40.62 15.64
N ASN A 313 -26.98 39.37 15.56
CA ASN A 313 -26.64 38.56 16.74
C ASN A 313 -25.15 38.21 16.83
N GLY A 314 -24.36 38.45 15.78
CA GLY A 314 -22.93 38.19 15.71
C GLY A 314 -22.55 36.73 15.45
N GLU A 315 -23.52 35.84 15.17
CA GLU A 315 -23.24 34.45 14.83
C GLU A 315 -22.49 34.35 13.51
N THR A 316 -21.49 33.48 13.45
CA THR A 316 -20.66 33.28 12.26
C THR A 316 -20.70 31.85 11.78
N VAL A 317 -20.73 31.66 10.47
CA VAL A 317 -20.60 30.36 9.81
C VAL A 317 -19.47 30.45 8.80
N THR A 318 -18.55 29.49 8.83
CA THR A 318 -17.48 29.38 7.84
C THR A 318 -17.63 28.09 7.07
N LEU A 319 -17.65 28.17 5.74
CA LEU A 319 -17.57 27.01 4.85
C LEU A 319 -16.33 27.13 3.97
N THR A 320 -15.84 25.97 3.50
CA THR A 320 -14.71 25.87 2.61
C THR A 320 -14.99 24.89 1.48
N ASP A 321 -14.37 25.12 0.33
CA ASP A 321 -14.31 24.17 -0.77
C ASP A 321 -12.93 24.27 -1.45
N ASP A 322 -12.48 23.17 -2.03
CA ASP A 322 -11.11 23.05 -2.58
C ASP A 322 -11.13 22.93 -4.09
N VAL A 323 -10.12 23.52 -4.74
CA VAL A 323 -9.79 23.31 -6.15
C VAL A 323 -8.34 22.90 -6.29
N VAL A 324 -8.07 21.85 -7.06
CA VAL A 324 -6.71 21.41 -7.37
C VAL A 324 -6.29 21.99 -8.71
N VAL A 325 -5.13 22.66 -8.73
CA VAL A 325 -4.52 23.18 -9.94
C VAL A 325 -3.25 22.40 -10.21
N THR A 326 -3.24 21.67 -11.33
CA THR A 326 -2.12 20.81 -11.72
C THR A 326 -1.48 21.30 -13.00
N GLN A 327 -0.19 21.58 -12.94
CA GLN A 327 0.64 21.83 -14.12
C GLN A 327 0.93 20.50 -14.84
N SER A 328 0.62 20.43 -16.12
CA SER A 328 0.94 19.32 -17.02
C SER A 328 1.95 19.80 -18.05
N ALA A 329 3.02 19.03 -18.25
CA ALA A 329 3.90 19.21 -19.39
C ALA A 329 3.30 18.56 -20.65
N PRO A 330 3.50 19.12 -21.85
CA PRO A 330 3.00 18.55 -23.10
C PRO A 330 3.78 17.31 -23.57
N PHE A 331 4.83 16.92 -22.85
CA PHE A 331 5.69 15.76 -23.14
C PHE A 331 6.20 15.10 -21.86
N THR A 332 6.73 13.89 -22.01
CA THR A 332 7.32 13.10 -20.92
C THR A 332 8.78 12.76 -21.24
N VAL A 333 9.54 12.40 -20.20
CA VAL A 333 10.87 11.79 -20.32
C VAL A 333 10.92 10.58 -19.41
N ASP A 334 11.45 9.47 -19.91
CA ASP A 334 11.58 8.19 -19.20
C ASP A 334 12.92 7.56 -19.57
N LEU A 335 13.82 7.43 -18.60
CA LEU A 335 15.14 6.82 -18.69
C LEU A 335 15.09 5.30 -18.47
N GLY A 336 13.92 4.76 -18.11
CA GLY A 336 13.69 3.35 -17.81
C GLY A 336 13.93 2.99 -16.34
N PRO A 337 13.78 1.69 -16.00
CA PRO A 337 13.97 1.22 -14.63
C PRO A 337 15.45 1.17 -14.23
N ASP A 338 15.71 1.21 -12.92
CA ASP A 338 17.05 1.08 -12.33
C ASP A 338 17.83 -0.13 -12.86
N ILE A 339 19.13 0.06 -13.07
CA ILE A 339 20.02 -0.96 -13.63
C ILE A 339 21.03 -1.44 -12.59
N ASN A 340 21.01 -2.74 -12.36
CA ASN A 340 21.92 -3.47 -11.49
C ASN A 340 22.73 -4.43 -12.36
N THR A 341 24.05 -4.25 -12.47
CA THR A 341 24.87 -5.07 -13.40
C THR A 341 26.27 -5.39 -12.87
N CYS A 342 26.78 -6.54 -13.29
CA CYS A 342 28.16 -6.99 -13.09
C CYS A 342 29.04 -6.68 -14.30
N GLU A 343 28.42 -6.33 -15.44
CA GLU A 343 29.14 -6.04 -16.67
C GLU A 343 29.76 -4.66 -16.65
N THR A 344 30.86 -4.50 -17.38
CA THR A 344 31.55 -3.21 -17.56
C THR A 344 31.21 -2.56 -18.90
N THR A 345 30.24 -3.10 -19.61
CA THR A 345 29.75 -2.58 -20.89
C THR A 345 29.09 -1.20 -20.66
N PRO A 346 29.37 -0.19 -21.51
CA PRO A 346 28.75 1.13 -21.37
C PRO A 346 27.21 1.05 -21.49
N ILE A 347 26.52 1.72 -20.57
CA ILE A 347 25.05 1.86 -20.60
C ILE A 347 24.73 3.20 -21.25
N VAL A 348 23.84 3.22 -22.24
CA VAL A 348 23.40 4.45 -22.92
C VAL A 348 21.99 4.77 -22.46
N LEU A 349 21.84 5.90 -21.78
CA LEU A 349 20.55 6.50 -21.43
C LEU A 349 20.08 7.40 -22.58
N ASP A 350 18.81 7.34 -22.93
CA ASP A 350 18.23 8.15 -24.02
C ASP A 350 16.98 8.86 -23.52
N ALA A 351 17.07 10.19 -23.43
CA ALA A 351 15.98 11.05 -22.96
C ALA A 351 15.07 11.52 -24.10
N SER A 352 15.36 11.16 -25.35
CA SER A 352 14.70 11.78 -26.52
C SER A 352 13.45 11.07 -27.02
N ALA A 353 13.17 9.85 -26.55
CA ALA A 353 12.14 8.98 -27.09
C ALA A 353 10.73 9.63 -27.15
N ASP A 354 10.36 10.37 -26.11
CA ASP A 354 9.02 10.96 -25.95
C ASP A 354 9.03 12.50 -25.94
N THR A 355 10.14 13.11 -26.32
CA THR A 355 10.31 14.58 -26.27
C THR A 355 10.13 15.24 -27.64
N PRO A 356 9.60 16.48 -27.69
CA PRO A 356 9.40 17.20 -28.94
C PRO A 356 10.73 17.77 -29.50
N PRO A 357 10.82 18.06 -30.81
CA PRO A 357 12.02 18.66 -31.39
C PRO A 357 12.30 20.05 -30.82
N GLY A 358 13.57 20.33 -30.52
CA GLY A 358 14.03 21.66 -30.13
C GLY A 358 14.16 21.90 -28.63
N VAL A 359 13.76 20.94 -27.79
CA VAL A 359 14.05 20.97 -26.34
C VAL A 359 15.55 20.83 -26.07
N THR A 360 15.99 21.32 -24.91
CA THR A 360 17.36 21.18 -24.41
C THR A 360 17.41 20.18 -23.26
N TYR A 361 18.52 19.44 -23.15
CA TYR A 361 18.75 18.43 -22.13
C TYR A 361 19.96 18.84 -21.27
N GLU A 362 19.81 18.79 -19.96
CA GLU A 362 20.90 18.90 -18.99
C GLU A 362 20.98 17.62 -18.16
N TRP A 363 22.15 16.97 -18.16
CA TRP A 363 22.36 15.70 -17.45
C TRP A 363 23.10 15.91 -16.14
N PHE A 364 22.72 15.14 -15.14
CA PHE A 364 23.29 15.17 -13.80
C PHE A 364 23.79 13.78 -13.39
N TYR A 365 24.91 13.75 -12.67
CA TYR A 365 25.40 12.58 -11.95
C TYR A 365 25.49 12.93 -10.47
N ASN A 366 24.76 12.22 -9.62
CA ASN A 366 24.64 12.49 -8.19
C ASN A 366 24.37 13.99 -7.92
N THR A 367 23.38 14.57 -8.61
CA THR A 367 22.96 15.99 -8.56
C THR A 367 23.95 17.01 -9.14
N VAL A 368 25.11 16.59 -9.63
CA VAL A 368 26.10 17.48 -10.26
C VAL A 368 25.87 17.53 -11.76
N SER A 369 25.62 18.73 -12.30
CA SER A 369 25.51 18.96 -13.74
C SER A 369 26.80 18.53 -14.47
N GLN A 370 26.63 17.78 -15.55
CA GLN A 370 27.72 17.25 -16.36
C GLN A 370 28.09 18.17 -17.52
N ALA A 371 27.14 18.96 -18.01
CA ALA A 371 27.32 19.95 -19.06
C ALA A 371 26.13 20.92 -19.09
N PRO A 372 26.28 22.14 -19.63
CA PRO A 372 25.16 23.06 -19.82
C PRO A 372 24.05 22.47 -20.72
N PRO A 373 22.79 22.94 -20.58
CA PRO A 373 21.68 22.49 -21.41
C PRO A 373 21.98 22.58 -22.91
N SER A 374 21.67 21.51 -23.65
CA SER A 374 21.95 21.43 -25.10
C SER A 374 20.89 20.63 -25.83
N THR A 375 20.49 21.07 -27.03
CA THR A 375 19.56 20.32 -27.91
C THR A 375 20.20 19.07 -28.52
N ALA A 376 21.52 18.91 -28.42
CA ALA A 376 22.26 17.78 -28.97
C ALA A 376 22.56 16.69 -27.92
N ALA A 377 22.31 16.95 -26.64
CA ALA A 377 22.61 16.03 -25.54
C ALA A 377 21.45 15.06 -25.27
N THR A 378 20.91 14.44 -26.32
CA THR A 378 19.76 13.52 -26.19
C THR A 378 20.08 12.24 -25.43
N THR A 379 21.36 11.86 -25.36
CA THR A 379 21.82 10.66 -24.68
C THR A 379 22.96 10.93 -23.70
N PHE A 380 23.10 10.04 -22.71
CA PHE A 380 24.21 10.04 -21.78
C PHE A 380 24.80 8.63 -21.65
N THR A 381 26.12 8.52 -21.74
CA THR A 381 26.81 7.22 -21.62
C THR A 381 27.40 7.05 -20.24
N VAL A 382 26.91 6.06 -19.52
CA VAL A 382 27.36 5.67 -18.19
C VAL A 382 28.43 4.59 -18.32
N LEU A 383 29.55 4.79 -17.60
CA LEU A 383 30.72 3.92 -17.64
C LEU A 383 31.02 3.33 -16.26
N ALA A 384 31.28 2.02 -16.21
CA ALA A 384 31.77 1.37 -15.01
C ALA A 384 33.13 1.99 -14.55
N PRO A 385 33.38 2.13 -13.24
CA PRO A 385 32.58 1.66 -12.11
C PRO A 385 31.70 2.74 -11.47
N ASN A 386 31.26 3.75 -12.24
CA ASN A 386 30.57 4.93 -11.69
C ASN A 386 29.11 4.62 -11.35
N SER A 387 28.89 3.95 -10.22
CA SER A 387 27.53 3.78 -9.68
C SER A 387 26.99 5.11 -9.15
N GLY A 388 25.66 5.28 -9.18
CA GLY A 388 24.95 6.42 -8.61
C GLY A 388 23.68 6.76 -9.38
N THR A 389 23.08 7.88 -9.00
CA THR A 389 21.85 8.39 -9.62
C THR A 389 22.22 9.25 -10.82
N TYR A 390 21.67 8.91 -11.97
CA TYR A 390 21.73 9.70 -13.19
C TYR A 390 20.36 10.31 -13.44
N SER A 391 20.32 11.60 -13.75
CA SER A 391 19.06 12.28 -14.06
C SER A 391 19.23 13.25 -15.23
N VAL A 392 18.11 13.56 -15.88
CA VAL A 392 18.04 14.54 -16.96
C VAL A 392 16.96 15.56 -16.66
N GLU A 393 17.24 16.83 -16.93
CA GLU A 393 16.24 17.89 -17.02
C GLU A 393 16.06 18.25 -18.49
N VAL A 394 14.82 18.18 -18.97
CA VAL A 394 14.39 18.52 -20.32
C VAL A 394 13.61 19.82 -20.27
N ILE A 395 14.10 20.82 -20.99
CA ILE A 395 13.61 22.20 -20.95
C ILE A 395 13.16 22.60 -22.35
N ASP A 396 11.92 23.09 -22.48
CA ASP A 396 11.50 23.76 -23.70
C ASP A 396 12.07 25.21 -23.72
N PRO A 397 12.95 25.58 -24.66
CA PRO A 397 13.51 26.92 -24.69
C PRO A 397 12.47 28.02 -24.98
N THR A 398 11.28 27.67 -25.48
CA THR A 398 10.17 28.61 -25.66
C THR A 398 9.38 28.85 -24.38
N ASP A 399 9.51 27.95 -23.41
CA ASP A 399 8.99 28.07 -22.04
C ASP A 399 10.00 27.51 -21.02
N PRO A 400 10.97 28.34 -20.59
CA PRO A 400 12.02 27.91 -19.65
C PRO A 400 11.50 27.52 -18.26
N THR A 401 10.22 27.76 -17.96
CA THR A 401 9.60 27.36 -16.69
C THR A 401 9.07 25.94 -16.71
N CYS A 402 8.92 25.34 -17.90
CA CYS A 402 8.52 23.95 -18.07
C CYS A 402 9.74 23.02 -18.09
N ILE A 403 10.10 22.51 -16.93
CA ILE A 403 11.19 21.53 -16.77
C ILE A 403 10.56 20.17 -16.48
N VAL A 404 10.77 19.21 -17.37
CA VAL A 404 10.42 17.79 -17.15
C VAL A 404 11.70 17.06 -16.80
N ASN A 405 11.70 16.26 -15.73
CA ASN A 405 12.86 15.50 -15.33
C ASN A 405 12.53 14.03 -15.13
N ASP A 406 13.57 13.21 -15.20
CA ASP A 406 13.53 11.81 -14.79
C ASP A 406 14.90 11.37 -14.28
N SER A 407 14.92 10.31 -13.48
CA SER A 407 16.12 9.79 -12.84
C SER A 407 16.14 8.27 -12.80
N ILE A 408 17.33 7.70 -12.93
CA ILE A 408 17.60 6.27 -12.90
C ILE A 408 18.82 5.99 -12.00
N ASP A 409 18.72 4.96 -11.16
CA ASP A 409 19.86 4.47 -10.39
C ASP A 409 20.61 3.37 -11.15
N ILE A 410 21.94 3.54 -11.27
CA ILE A 410 22.81 2.54 -11.89
C ILE A 410 23.83 2.06 -10.87
N ASN A 411 23.84 0.74 -10.63
CA ASN A 411 24.77 0.08 -9.72
C ASN A 411 25.63 -0.94 -10.48
N PHE A 412 26.93 -0.65 -10.59
CA PHE A 412 27.95 -1.60 -10.99
C PHE A 412 28.45 -2.37 -9.77
N TYR A 413 28.20 -3.68 -9.76
CA TYR A 413 28.72 -4.59 -8.75
C TYR A 413 30.07 -5.17 -9.16
N THR A 414 30.85 -5.63 -8.18
CA THR A 414 32.16 -6.24 -8.46
C THR A 414 31.95 -7.68 -8.92
N GLN A 415 32.32 -7.99 -10.17
CA GLN A 415 32.29 -9.37 -10.67
C GLN A 415 33.44 -10.19 -10.07
N PRO A 416 33.17 -11.23 -9.26
CA PRO A 416 34.22 -12.16 -8.80
C PRO A 416 34.72 -13.03 -9.96
N TYR A 417 35.96 -13.51 -9.84
CA TYR A 417 36.54 -14.52 -10.73
C TYR A 417 37.22 -15.64 -9.95
N ILE A 418 37.49 -16.77 -10.60
CA ILE A 418 38.30 -17.86 -10.00
C ILE A 418 39.75 -17.65 -10.42
N ASP A 419 40.62 -17.37 -9.45
CA ASP A 419 42.04 -17.11 -9.73
C ASP A 419 42.77 -18.39 -10.18
N SER A 420 42.57 -19.47 -9.43
CA SER A 420 43.15 -20.78 -9.71
C SER A 420 42.14 -21.88 -9.38
N THR A 421 42.26 -23.03 -10.06
CA THR A 421 41.42 -24.20 -9.78
C THR A 421 41.66 -24.71 -8.35
N PRO A 422 40.61 -24.97 -7.55
CA PRO A 422 40.77 -25.52 -6.19
C PRO A 422 41.41 -26.92 -6.22
N ASN A 423 42.05 -27.30 -5.12
CA ASN A 423 42.65 -28.63 -4.99
C ASN A 423 41.60 -29.64 -4.48
N ASP A 424 41.67 -30.87 -4.98
CA ASP A 424 40.93 -31.98 -4.41
C ASP A 424 41.48 -32.31 -3.01
N LEU A 425 40.59 -32.68 -2.08
CA LEU A 425 40.95 -32.99 -0.70
C LEU A 425 40.82 -34.49 -0.44
N PHE A 426 41.72 -35.04 0.38
CA PHE A 426 41.75 -36.46 0.69
C PHE A 426 41.99 -36.73 2.19
N ILE A 427 41.21 -37.65 2.76
CA ILE A 427 41.39 -38.18 4.13
C ILE A 427 41.39 -39.72 4.07
N CYS A 428 42.38 -40.34 4.73
CA CYS A 428 42.40 -41.79 4.95
C CYS A 428 41.87 -42.11 6.36
N ASP A 429 40.90 -43.00 6.44
CA ASP A 429 40.38 -43.55 7.69
C ASP A 429 41.34 -44.61 8.24
N ASP A 430 41.82 -44.38 9.45
CA ASP A 430 42.65 -45.29 10.25
C ASP A 430 41.85 -45.99 11.35
N GLY A 431 40.51 -45.88 11.31
CA GLY A 431 39.59 -46.34 12.33
C GLY A 431 39.41 -45.37 13.51
N ALA A 432 40.07 -44.20 13.49
CA ALA A 432 39.96 -43.17 14.52
C ALA A 432 39.49 -41.81 14.00
N THR A 433 39.69 -41.49 12.72
CA THR A 433 39.31 -40.20 12.13
C THR A 433 37.89 -40.19 11.55
N PRO A 434 36.97 -39.34 12.05
CA PRO A 434 35.72 -39.10 11.34
C PRO A 434 36.01 -38.38 10.02
N GLY A 435 35.30 -38.70 8.94
CA GLY A 435 35.46 -38.11 7.58
C GLY A 435 35.05 -36.63 7.49
N LEU A 436 35.64 -35.78 8.33
CA LEU A 436 35.43 -34.34 8.42
C LEU A 436 36.47 -33.58 7.60
N PHE A 437 36.02 -32.82 6.60
CA PHE A 437 36.85 -32.00 5.73
C PHE A 437 36.76 -30.52 6.11
N ASP A 438 37.90 -29.83 6.10
CA ASP A 438 37.96 -28.38 6.05
C ASP A 438 38.01 -27.93 4.59
N LEU A 439 36.87 -27.50 4.05
CA LEU A 439 36.72 -27.02 2.67
C LEU A 439 37.33 -25.62 2.48
N THR A 440 37.53 -24.87 3.57
CA THR A 440 38.02 -23.48 3.54
C THR A 440 39.51 -23.40 3.18
N VAL A 441 40.23 -24.53 3.20
CA VAL A 441 41.64 -24.61 2.76
C VAL A 441 41.83 -24.21 1.29
N ASN A 442 40.77 -24.29 0.48
CA ASN A 442 40.78 -23.85 -0.92
C ASN A 442 40.54 -22.34 -1.10
N GLU A 443 40.10 -21.59 -0.07
CA GLU A 443 39.79 -20.16 -0.20
C GLU A 443 40.98 -19.30 -0.69
N PRO A 444 42.21 -19.46 -0.16
CA PRO A 444 43.35 -18.66 -0.64
C PRO A 444 43.70 -18.92 -2.12
N ILE A 445 43.35 -20.11 -2.64
CA ILE A 445 43.64 -20.53 -4.01
C ILE A 445 42.63 -19.92 -4.98
N ILE A 446 41.34 -19.97 -4.62
CA ILE A 446 40.27 -19.46 -5.48
C ILE A 446 40.21 -17.93 -5.49
N PHE A 447 40.59 -17.26 -4.39
CA PHE A 447 40.62 -15.80 -4.32
C PHE A 447 41.84 -15.18 -5.01
N GLY A 448 43.03 -15.76 -4.83
CA GLY A 448 44.27 -15.17 -5.32
C GLY A 448 44.46 -13.71 -4.85
N PRO A 449 44.63 -12.73 -5.75
CA PRO A 449 44.84 -11.33 -5.38
C PRO A 449 43.54 -10.54 -5.11
N GLN A 450 42.36 -11.15 -5.26
CA GLN A 450 41.09 -10.51 -4.93
C GLN A 450 41.01 -10.21 -3.42
N ASN A 451 40.43 -9.07 -3.04
CA ASN A 451 40.21 -8.76 -1.63
C ASN A 451 39.01 -9.55 -1.09
N PRO A 452 39.20 -10.50 -0.14
CA PRO A 452 38.10 -11.33 0.35
C PRO A 452 37.00 -10.53 1.06
N ALA A 453 37.30 -9.34 1.57
CA ALA A 453 36.30 -8.49 2.24
C ALA A 453 35.18 -7.97 1.32
N ASN A 454 35.33 -8.12 0.00
CA ASN A 454 34.35 -7.69 -0.99
C ASN A 454 33.39 -8.81 -1.42
N PHE A 455 33.52 -10.02 -0.85
CA PHE A 455 32.81 -11.20 -1.33
C PHE A 455 32.32 -12.08 -0.19
N ASN A 456 31.29 -12.88 -0.46
CA ASN A 456 30.84 -13.98 0.36
C ASN A 456 31.20 -15.31 -0.34
N VAL A 457 31.60 -16.31 0.43
CA VAL A 457 31.89 -17.67 -0.07
C VAL A 457 30.85 -18.65 0.44
N PHE A 458 30.29 -19.43 -0.47
CA PHE A 458 29.35 -20.49 -0.16
C PHE A 458 29.85 -21.82 -0.73
N TYR A 459 29.57 -22.88 0.00
CA TYR A 459 29.86 -24.25 -0.41
C TYR A 459 28.56 -25.02 -0.56
N PHE A 460 28.49 -25.88 -1.56
CA PHE A 460 27.35 -26.74 -1.82
C PHE A 460 27.81 -28.18 -2.02
N ASP A 461 27.02 -29.12 -1.49
CA ASP A 461 27.26 -30.55 -1.64
C ASP A 461 26.99 -31.02 -3.09
N GLY A 462 27.22 -32.31 -3.35
CA GLY A 462 27.00 -32.91 -4.68
C GLY A 462 25.54 -32.87 -5.17
N THR A 463 24.59 -32.48 -4.32
CA THR A 463 23.17 -32.28 -4.65
C THR A 463 22.79 -30.81 -4.86
N GLY A 464 23.73 -29.89 -4.63
CA GLY A 464 23.49 -28.45 -4.65
C GLY A 464 22.92 -27.89 -3.35
N THR A 465 23.00 -28.63 -2.24
CA THR A 465 22.53 -28.16 -0.93
C THR A 465 23.60 -27.33 -0.24
N PRO A 466 23.28 -26.13 0.31
CA PRO A 466 24.26 -25.30 1.02
C PRO A 466 24.87 -26.00 2.24
N ILE A 467 26.19 -25.93 2.37
CA ILE A 467 26.98 -26.46 3.48
C ILE A 467 27.16 -25.35 4.52
N ALA A 468 26.55 -25.52 5.70
CA ALA A 468 26.55 -24.50 6.75
C ALA A 468 27.88 -24.38 7.53
N ILE A 469 28.66 -25.47 7.61
CA ILE A 469 29.91 -25.53 8.39
C ILE A 469 31.02 -26.06 7.47
N PRO A 470 31.56 -25.22 6.57
CA PRO A 470 32.53 -25.66 5.56
C PRO A 470 33.89 -26.05 6.15
N ASN A 471 34.24 -25.59 7.35
CA ASN A 471 35.51 -25.94 7.99
C ASN A 471 35.50 -27.29 8.73
N SER A 472 34.35 -28.00 8.73
CA SER A 472 34.19 -29.30 9.40
C SER A 472 33.03 -30.07 8.75
N TYR A 473 33.06 -30.21 7.43
CA TYR A 473 32.03 -30.88 6.65
C TYR A 473 32.19 -32.41 6.69
N LEU A 474 31.14 -33.13 7.09
CA LEU A 474 31.12 -34.59 7.07
C LEU A 474 30.74 -35.09 5.67
N ILE A 475 31.66 -35.77 4.99
CA ILE A 475 31.43 -36.34 3.66
C ILE A 475 30.30 -37.36 3.66
N THR A 476 29.55 -37.44 2.55
CA THR A 476 28.58 -38.52 2.30
C THR A 476 29.16 -39.54 1.32
N GLY A 477 29.37 -40.78 1.79
CA GLY A 477 29.98 -41.84 0.98
C GLY A 477 31.51 -41.78 0.99
N THR A 478 32.15 -42.19 -0.11
CA THR A 478 33.62 -42.26 -0.23
C THR A 478 34.21 -41.24 -1.20
N ASN A 479 33.37 -40.62 -2.04
CA ASN A 479 33.76 -39.53 -2.93
C ASN A 479 32.57 -38.58 -3.09
N GLU A 480 32.83 -37.28 -3.06
CA GLU A 480 31.82 -36.24 -3.19
C GLU A 480 32.37 -35.02 -3.92
N THR A 481 31.60 -34.46 -4.86
CA THR A 481 31.95 -33.20 -5.54
C THR A 481 31.37 -32.03 -4.77
N ILE A 482 32.22 -31.06 -4.43
CA ILE A 482 31.85 -29.83 -3.74
C ILE A 482 31.86 -28.69 -4.74
N THR A 483 30.79 -27.90 -4.77
CA THR A 483 30.74 -26.63 -5.50
C THR A 483 31.09 -25.50 -4.56
N VAL A 484 32.03 -24.64 -4.95
CA VAL A 484 32.31 -23.38 -4.26
C VAL A 484 31.85 -22.21 -5.12
N ARG A 485 31.09 -21.31 -4.50
CA ARG A 485 30.56 -20.09 -5.10
C ARG A 485 31.18 -18.89 -4.41
N ILE A 486 31.77 -18.00 -5.18
CA ILE A 486 32.16 -16.66 -4.73
C ILE A 486 31.12 -15.70 -5.28
N GLU A 487 30.49 -14.93 -4.40
CA GLU A 487 29.56 -13.88 -4.81
C GLU A 487 29.91 -12.53 -4.18
N ASP A 488 29.51 -11.45 -4.83
CA ASP A 488 29.65 -10.11 -4.26
C ASP A 488 28.77 -9.94 -3.01
N LEU A 489 29.00 -8.88 -2.24
CA LEU A 489 28.27 -8.64 -0.99
C LEU A 489 26.74 -8.47 -1.17
N SER A 490 26.28 -8.11 -2.36
CA SER A 490 24.84 -8.01 -2.67
C SER A 490 24.22 -9.33 -3.14
N GLY A 491 25.03 -10.33 -3.49
CA GLY A 491 24.60 -11.62 -4.03
C GLY A 491 24.15 -11.60 -5.50
N ASN A 492 24.33 -10.49 -6.21
CA ASN A 492 23.89 -10.31 -7.59
C ASN A 492 24.90 -10.85 -8.61
N CYS A 493 26.19 -10.82 -8.28
CA CYS A 493 27.27 -11.28 -9.15
C CYS A 493 27.99 -12.45 -8.50
N PHE A 494 28.08 -13.57 -9.20
CA PHE A 494 28.74 -14.76 -8.67
C PHE A 494 29.53 -15.51 -9.74
N VAL A 495 30.45 -16.34 -9.26
CA VAL A 495 31.18 -17.33 -10.05
C VAL A 495 31.27 -18.63 -9.25
N GLU A 496 31.23 -19.75 -9.94
CA GLU A 496 31.25 -21.08 -9.34
C GLU A 496 32.37 -21.94 -9.93
N THR A 497 32.92 -22.82 -9.12
CA THR A 497 33.84 -23.89 -9.53
C THR A 497 33.66 -25.09 -8.60
N THR A 498 34.32 -26.21 -8.92
CA THR A 498 34.14 -27.48 -8.22
C THR A 498 35.48 -28.15 -7.89
N PHE A 499 35.53 -28.93 -6.82
CA PHE A 499 36.61 -29.86 -6.48
C PHE A 499 36.04 -31.14 -5.86
N GLU A 500 36.85 -32.19 -5.78
CA GLU A 500 36.46 -33.46 -5.17
C GLU A 500 37.00 -33.60 -3.73
N ILE A 501 36.19 -34.21 -2.86
CA ILE A 501 36.64 -34.71 -1.56
C ILE A 501 36.54 -36.23 -1.53
N ASN A 502 37.61 -36.89 -1.13
CA ASN A 502 37.74 -38.34 -1.16
C ASN A 502 38.04 -38.89 0.25
N PHE A 503 37.22 -39.83 0.71
CA PHE A 503 37.39 -40.52 1.99
C PHE A 503 37.53 -42.02 1.75
N SER A 504 38.71 -42.54 2.02
CA SER A 504 39.03 -43.97 1.84
C SER A 504 39.38 -44.59 3.18
N ASP A 505 38.97 -45.83 3.40
CA ASP A 505 39.30 -46.62 4.58
C ASP A 505 40.37 -47.66 4.23
N ALA A 506 41.28 -47.91 5.16
CA ALA A 506 42.15 -49.05 5.19
C ALA A 506 42.44 -49.43 6.64
N VAL A 507 41.68 -50.38 7.21
CA VAL A 507 41.98 -50.97 8.53
C VAL A 507 42.25 -52.46 8.37
N ALA A 508 43.44 -52.91 8.79
CA ALA A 508 43.80 -54.32 8.76
C ALA A 508 43.17 -55.09 9.93
N GLY A 509 42.78 -56.33 9.68
CA GLY A 509 42.39 -57.27 10.72
C GLY A 509 43.53 -57.63 11.67
N PHE A 510 43.21 -57.88 12.93
CA PHE A 510 44.17 -58.36 13.90
C PHE A 510 44.68 -59.76 13.52
N VAL A 511 45.99 -59.90 13.36
CA VAL A 511 46.66 -61.19 13.14
C VAL A 511 47.38 -61.58 14.43
N GLY A 512 47.05 -62.75 14.98
CA GLY A 512 47.76 -63.30 16.13
C GLY A 512 49.06 -63.99 15.72
N ASP A 513 49.91 -64.26 16.71
CA ASP A 513 51.13 -65.04 16.52
C ASP A 513 50.82 -66.44 15.95
N TYR A 514 51.74 -66.96 15.14
CA TYR A 514 51.58 -68.22 14.42
C TYR A 514 52.73 -69.16 14.72
N THR A 515 52.45 -70.45 14.92
CA THR A 515 53.47 -71.47 15.18
C THR A 515 53.56 -72.43 14.00
N LEU A 516 54.79 -72.67 13.55
CA LEU A 516 55.16 -73.59 12.48
C LEU A 516 56.13 -74.64 13.06
N CYS A 517 56.00 -75.89 12.62
CA CYS A 517 56.90 -76.97 13.06
C CYS A 517 57.97 -77.19 11.99
N ASP A 518 59.24 -77.18 12.39
CA ASP A 518 60.39 -77.55 11.55
C ASP A 518 60.38 -79.08 11.34
N GLN A 519 59.75 -79.54 10.26
CA GLN A 519 59.54 -80.99 10.10
C GLN A 519 60.80 -81.77 9.70
N ASP A 520 61.79 -81.11 9.10
CA ASP A 520 63.02 -81.75 8.65
C ASP A 520 64.26 -81.45 9.52
N GLY A 521 64.08 -80.60 10.55
CA GLY A 521 65.09 -80.28 11.55
C GLY A 521 66.22 -79.41 11.00
N THR A 522 65.94 -78.61 9.96
CA THR A 522 66.95 -77.80 9.26
C THR A 522 67.13 -76.40 9.86
N GLY A 523 66.23 -75.98 10.76
CA GLY A 523 66.22 -74.66 11.39
C GLY A 523 65.51 -73.58 10.58
N ASP A 524 64.89 -73.93 9.46
CA ASP A 524 64.05 -73.07 8.64
C ASP A 524 62.85 -73.80 8.01
N GLU A 525 61.77 -73.08 7.72
CA GLU A 525 60.57 -73.65 7.06
C GLU A 525 59.89 -72.63 6.15
N LEU A 526 59.33 -73.11 5.03
CA LEU A 526 58.64 -72.27 4.05
C LEU A 526 57.16 -72.09 4.41
N ILE A 527 56.70 -70.84 4.44
CA ILE A 527 55.30 -70.48 4.64
C ILE A 527 54.78 -69.60 3.51
N ASP A 528 53.57 -69.87 3.05
CA ASP A 528 52.86 -68.96 2.14
C ASP A 528 52.09 -67.93 2.98
N LEU A 529 52.67 -66.74 3.12
CA LEU A 529 52.12 -65.62 3.88
C LEU A 529 50.75 -65.18 3.33
N PHE A 530 50.57 -65.21 2.00
CA PHE A 530 49.33 -64.78 1.37
C PHE A 530 48.19 -65.76 1.65
N THR A 531 48.41 -67.06 1.46
CA THR A 531 47.35 -68.06 1.69
C THR A 531 47.07 -68.27 3.18
N THR A 532 48.06 -68.07 4.05
CA THR A 532 47.90 -68.26 5.50
C THR A 532 47.20 -67.08 6.16
N PHE A 533 47.58 -65.84 5.83
CA PHE A 533 47.18 -64.68 6.64
C PHE A 533 46.20 -63.71 5.93
N ASN A 534 46.11 -63.68 4.60
CA ASN A 534 45.30 -62.66 3.91
C ASN A 534 43.83 -62.66 4.32
N ILE A 535 43.23 -63.82 4.59
CA ILE A 535 41.82 -63.89 5.00
C ILE A 535 41.60 -63.20 6.36
N THR A 536 42.56 -63.34 7.28
CA THR A 536 42.53 -62.72 8.60
C THR A 536 42.82 -61.23 8.49
N VAL A 537 43.81 -60.84 7.69
CA VAL A 537 44.14 -59.42 7.43
C VAL A 537 42.97 -58.68 6.78
N LEU A 538 42.25 -59.32 5.85
CA LEU A 538 41.05 -58.72 5.26
C LEU A 538 39.90 -58.56 6.26
N ASN A 539 39.80 -59.43 7.26
CA ASN A 539 38.73 -59.38 8.28
C ASN A 539 37.31 -59.25 7.67
N GLY A 540 37.06 -59.96 6.56
CA GLY A 540 35.78 -59.91 5.83
C GLY A 540 35.66 -58.81 4.77
N GLN A 541 36.67 -57.95 4.60
CA GLN A 541 36.73 -56.95 3.54
C GLN A 541 36.98 -57.59 2.15
N PRO A 542 36.51 -56.96 1.06
CA PRO A 542 36.68 -57.51 -0.29
C PRO A 542 38.14 -57.46 -0.75
N SER A 543 38.70 -58.61 -1.10
CA SER A 543 40.11 -58.72 -1.51
C SER A 543 40.49 -57.91 -2.75
N SER A 544 39.53 -57.54 -3.60
CA SER A 544 39.78 -56.68 -4.77
C SER A 544 39.93 -55.19 -4.45
N ALA A 545 39.58 -54.76 -3.24
CA ALA A 545 39.63 -53.36 -2.82
C ALA A 545 40.95 -53.01 -2.09
N PHE A 546 41.80 -54.00 -1.80
CA PHE A 546 43.00 -53.81 -0.97
C PHE A 546 44.20 -54.56 -1.51
N ASN A 547 45.38 -53.95 -1.36
CA ASN A 547 46.68 -54.55 -1.59
C ASN A 547 47.31 -54.92 -0.25
N ILE A 548 47.69 -56.19 -0.08
CA ILE A 548 48.33 -56.68 1.15
C ILE A 548 49.78 -57.02 0.85
N SER A 549 50.69 -56.49 1.66
CA SER A 549 52.10 -56.86 1.61
C SER A 549 52.65 -57.08 3.01
N TYR A 550 53.60 -58.01 3.12
CA TYR A 550 54.28 -58.35 4.37
C TYR A 550 55.72 -57.85 4.33
N HIS A 551 56.22 -57.38 5.46
CA HIS A 551 57.48 -56.65 5.55
C HIS A 551 58.29 -57.12 6.75
N GLY A 552 59.61 -57.09 6.63
CA GLY A 552 60.51 -57.44 7.73
C GLY A 552 60.72 -56.31 8.76
N SER A 553 60.22 -55.10 8.49
CA SER A 553 60.35 -53.95 9.39
C SER A 553 59.15 -52.99 9.30
N GLN A 554 58.90 -52.24 10.37
CA GLN A 554 57.87 -51.19 10.40
C GLN A 554 58.13 -50.08 9.37
N ALA A 555 59.40 -49.71 9.14
CA ALA A 555 59.75 -48.65 8.20
C ALA A 555 59.44 -49.06 6.74
N ASP A 556 59.70 -50.32 6.40
CA ASP A 556 59.36 -50.91 5.11
C ASP A 556 57.83 -50.96 4.91
N ALA A 557 57.08 -51.37 5.94
CA ALA A 557 55.60 -51.36 5.90
C ALA A 557 55.02 -49.94 5.73
N ASN A 558 55.53 -48.94 6.46
CA ASN A 558 55.08 -47.55 6.37
C ASN A 558 55.33 -46.94 4.97
N SER A 559 56.43 -47.31 4.34
CA SER A 559 56.85 -46.77 3.04
C SER A 559 56.45 -47.64 1.85
N GLY A 560 55.94 -48.84 2.09
CA GLY A 560 55.60 -49.82 1.04
C GLY A 560 56.82 -50.37 0.30
N MET A 561 58.01 -50.32 0.91
CA MET A 561 59.27 -50.77 0.29
C MET A 561 59.62 -52.19 0.74
N ASN A 562 60.42 -52.93 -0.06
CA ASN A 562 61.00 -54.23 0.30
C ASN A 562 60.01 -55.30 0.83
N PRO A 563 58.90 -55.60 0.12
CA PRO A 563 57.99 -56.66 0.54
C PRO A 563 58.71 -58.02 0.60
N LEU A 564 58.38 -58.83 1.60
CA LEU A 564 58.89 -60.18 1.78
C LEU A 564 58.44 -61.08 0.60
N PRO A 565 59.30 -62.01 0.14
CA PRO A 565 58.93 -62.96 -0.88
C PRO A 565 57.83 -63.92 -0.37
N ASN A 566 57.03 -64.46 -1.29
CA ASN A 566 56.04 -65.49 -0.99
C ASN A 566 56.22 -66.69 -1.94
N PRO A 567 56.48 -67.92 -1.43
CA PRO A 567 56.59 -68.29 -0.02
C PRO A 567 57.79 -67.64 0.68
N TYR A 568 57.67 -67.40 1.99
CA TYR A 568 58.68 -66.81 2.84
C TYR A 568 59.38 -67.89 3.67
N ASN A 569 60.69 -67.76 3.84
CA ASN A 569 61.49 -68.72 4.61
C ASN A 569 61.70 -68.21 6.04
N VAL A 570 61.04 -68.86 7.00
CA VAL A 570 61.11 -68.50 8.41
C VAL A 570 62.27 -69.22 9.07
N ILE A 571 63.14 -68.49 9.78
CA ILE A 571 64.32 -69.05 10.45
C ILE A 571 64.08 -69.09 11.95
N ALA A 572 64.49 -70.17 12.60
CA ALA A 572 64.40 -70.35 14.06
C ALA A 572 65.11 -69.22 14.84
N PRO A 573 64.64 -68.86 16.06
CA PRO A 573 63.46 -69.42 16.74
C PRO A 573 62.15 -68.73 16.37
N SER A 574 62.22 -67.53 15.78
CA SER A 574 61.04 -66.74 15.44
C SER A 574 61.39 -65.57 14.52
N GLN A 575 60.40 -65.09 13.76
CA GLN A 575 60.51 -63.86 12.98
C GLN A 575 59.27 -62.98 13.15
N GLN A 576 59.49 -61.67 13.32
CA GLN A 576 58.42 -60.67 13.38
C GLN A 576 58.10 -60.17 11.98
N ILE A 577 56.82 -60.13 11.64
CA ILE A 577 56.28 -59.73 10.34
C ILE A 577 55.37 -58.51 10.51
N TYR A 578 55.58 -57.50 9.68
CA TYR A 578 54.79 -56.27 9.65
C TYR A 578 53.88 -56.29 8.43
N ILE A 579 52.64 -55.84 8.58
CA ILE A 579 51.64 -55.85 7.51
C ILE A 579 51.50 -54.43 6.97
N ARG A 580 51.42 -54.28 5.65
CA ARG A 580 50.87 -53.08 5.00
C ARG A 580 49.58 -53.49 4.29
N PHE A 581 48.47 -52.91 4.76
CA PHE A 581 47.14 -53.08 4.22
C PHE A 581 46.73 -51.77 3.53
N GLU A 582 46.81 -51.74 2.21
CA GLU A 582 46.68 -50.51 1.42
C GLU A 582 45.39 -50.53 0.59
N ASN A 583 44.69 -49.41 0.52
CA ASN A 583 43.52 -49.25 -0.33
C ASN A 583 43.92 -49.26 -1.82
N ALA A 584 43.32 -50.14 -2.62
CA ALA A 584 43.71 -50.31 -4.03
C ALA A 584 43.34 -49.11 -4.92
N ALA A 585 42.33 -48.31 -4.53
CA ALA A 585 41.95 -47.10 -5.24
C ALA A 585 42.75 -45.87 -4.78
N ASN A 586 43.33 -45.91 -3.57
CA ASN A 586 44.17 -44.83 -3.04
C ASN A 586 45.35 -45.38 -2.24
N THR A 587 46.52 -45.40 -2.88
CA THR A 587 47.76 -45.92 -2.30
C THR A 587 48.34 -45.07 -1.16
N PHE A 588 47.85 -43.83 -0.98
CA PHE A 588 48.17 -43.01 0.20
C PHE A 588 47.38 -43.42 1.43
N CYS A 589 46.35 -44.27 1.29
CA CYS A 589 45.57 -44.78 2.40
C CYS A 589 45.94 -46.22 2.73
N PHE A 590 46.58 -46.41 3.89
CA PHE A 590 47.04 -47.72 4.32
C PHE A 590 47.09 -47.82 5.84
N ASP A 591 46.84 -49.03 6.35
CA ASP A 591 47.15 -49.42 7.72
C ASP A 591 48.45 -50.23 7.73
N SER A 592 49.36 -49.81 8.59
CA SER A 592 50.65 -50.48 8.83
C SER A 592 50.88 -50.79 10.30
N THR A 593 49.85 -50.67 11.14
CA THR A 593 49.93 -50.84 12.59
C THR A 593 49.96 -52.30 13.03
N GLN A 594 49.46 -53.21 12.19
CA GLN A 594 49.39 -54.64 12.49
C GLN A 594 50.74 -55.35 12.24
N ASN A 595 51.14 -56.18 13.19
CA ASN A 595 52.30 -57.05 13.13
C ASN A 595 52.07 -58.30 13.97
N PHE A 596 52.77 -59.38 13.67
CA PHE A 596 52.69 -60.66 14.37
C PHE A 596 54.02 -61.38 14.33
N THR A 597 54.20 -62.36 15.21
CA THR A 597 55.41 -63.20 15.27
C THR A 597 55.10 -64.59 14.76
N ILE A 598 55.96 -65.11 13.88
CA ILE A 598 55.96 -66.53 13.51
C ILE A 598 57.03 -67.23 14.36
N PHE A 599 56.62 -68.21 15.16
CA PHE A 599 57.51 -69.08 15.93
C PHE A 599 57.77 -70.37 15.16
N LEU A 600 59.04 -70.79 15.11
CA LEU A 600 59.44 -72.06 14.53
C LEU A 600 59.81 -73.03 15.66
N ASP A 601 58.97 -74.03 15.88
CA ASP A 601 59.16 -75.06 16.90
C ASP A 601 59.93 -76.25 16.32
N GLU A 602 60.89 -76.76 17.08
CA GLU A 602 61.59 -78.01 16.75
C GLU A 602 60.68 -79.23 16.99
N PRO A 603 60.80 -80.29 16.18
CA PRO A 603 60.04 -81.50 16.39
C PRO A 603 60.48 -82.18 17.70
N PRO A 604 59.58 -82.86 18.41
CA PRO A 604 59.93 -83.54 19.64
C PRO A 604 61.01 -84.60 19.38
N VAL A 605 62.07 -84.58 20.19
CA VAL A 605 63.14 -85.59 20.13
C VAL A 605 62.59 -86.92 20.65
N ILE A 606 62.61 -87.95 19.81
CA ILE A 606 62.29 -89.33 20.20
C ILE A 606 63.56 -90.14 20.45
N ASN A 607 63.47 -91.20 21.26
CA ASN A 607 64.50 -92.23 21.29
C ASN A 607 64.43 -93.05 19.98
N ASP A 608 65.47 -92.95 19.16
CA ASP A 608 65.58 -93.65 17.88
C ASP A 608 65.96 -95.14 18.03
N MET A 609 66.31 -95.57 19.25
CA MET A 609 66.56 -96.96 19.61
C MET A 609 65.94 -97.30 20.97
N PRO A 610 64.61 -97.46 21.05
CA PRO A 610 63.98 -97.96 22.27
C PRO A 610 64.52 -99.36 22.59
N SER A 611 64.71 -99.62 23.88
CA SER A 611 65.13 -100.92 24.39
C SER A 611 64.16 -101.99 23.92
N PRO A 612 64.65 -103.17 23.50
CA PRO A 612 63.74 -104.26 23.12
C PRO A 612 62.84 -104.59 24.31
N LEU A 613 61.53 -104.67 24.06
CA LEU A 613 60.66 -105.32 25.03
C LEU A 613 61.06 -106.80 25.09
N VAL A 614 61.30 -107.30 26.30
CA VAL A 614 61.65 -108.71 26.54
C VAL A 614 60.63 -109.30 27.50
N LEU A 615 59.91 -110.31 27.02
CA LEU A 615 59.00 -111.13 27.81
C LEU A 615 59.42 -112.59 27.72
N CYS A 616 59.30 -113.32 28.83
CA CYS A 616 59.47 -114.76 28.82
C CYS A 616 58.18 -115.42 28.32
N ASP A 617 58.31 -116.31 27.35
CA ASP A 617 57.30 -117.30 27.02
C ASP A 617 57.20 -118.29 28.20
N VAL A 618 56.13 -118.17 28.99
CA VAL A 618 55.98 -118.86 30.29
C VAL A 618 55.35 -120.25 30.17
N ASP A 619 54.54 -120.50 29.14
CA ASP A 619 53.92 -121.81 28.85
C ASP A 619 54.63 -122.57 27.73
N ASN A 620 55.68 -121.96 27.17
CA ASN A 620 56.67 -122.57 26.30
C ASN A 620 56.07 -122.96 24.93
N ASP A 621 55.05 -122.23 24.48
CA ASP A 621 54.27 -122.49 23.26
C ASP A 621 54.84 -121.80 22.00
N GLY A 622 55.84 -120.93 22.17
CA GLY A 622 56.51 -120.17 21.12
C GLY A 622 55.97 -118.76 20.91
N PHE A 623 54.99 -118.30 21.71
CA PHE A 623 54.34 -117.00 21.58
C PHE A 623 54.36 -116.23 22.92
N ALA A 624 54.33 -114.90 22.83
CA ALA A 624 54.12 -114.02 23.98
C ALA A 624 53.44 -112.74 23.50
N ASP A 625 52.45 -112.26 24.27
CA ASP A 625 51.80 -110.98 24.01
C ASP A 625 52.63 -109.82 24.57
N PHE A 626 53.02 -108.90 23.70
CA PHE A 626 53.75 -107.68 24.07
C PHE A 626 52.78 -106.51 24.22
N ASP A 627 52.79 -105.86 25.39
CA ASP A 627 52.20 -104.54 25.55
C ASP A 627 53.18 -103.47 25.05
N LEU A 628 52.90 -102.93 23.87
CA LEU A 628 53.78 -101.94 23.23
C LEU A 628 53.79 -100.60 23.97
N THR A 629 52.81 -100.30 24.82
CA THR A 629 52.80 -99.08 25.62
C THR A 629 53.92 -99.06 26.68
N LEU A 630 54.48 -100.22 27.01
CA LEU A 630 55.68 -100.31 27.85
C LEU A 630 56.92 -99.68 27.19
N ALA A 631 56.91 -99.49 25.87
CA ALA A 631 57.95 -98.79 25.15
C ALA A 631 57.72 -97.27 25.08
N ASP A 632 56.53 -96.75 25.44
CA ASP A 632 56.18 -95.33 25.26
C ASP A 632 57.15 -94.41 25.99
N GLY A 633 57.40 -94.65 27.29
CA GLY A 633 58.33 -93.83 28.07
C GLY A 633 59.79 -93.93 27.60
N ASP A 634 60.16 -95.01 26.92
CA ASP A 634 61.48 -95.12 26.29
C ASP A 634 61.52 -94.33 24.97
N ILE A 635 60.50 -94.45 24.12
CA ILE A 635 60.34 -93.73 22.85
C ILE A 635 60.26 -92.22 23.05
N THR A 636 59.54 -91.74 24.08
CA THR A 636 59.40 -90.31 24.38
C THR A 636 60.54 -89.74 25.23
N LEU A 637 61.55 -90.56 25.57
CA LEU A 637 62.66 -90.18 26.48
C LEU A 637 62.21 -89.76 27.90
N GLY A 638 61.05 -90.24 28.36
CA GLY A 638 60.46 -89.94 29.68
C GLY A 638 59.04 -89.41 29.59
#